data_AF-A0A963LY64-F1
#
_entry.id   AF-A0A963LY64-F1
#
_cell.length_a   1.000
_cell.length_b   1.000
_cell.length_c   1.000
_cell.angle_alpha   90.00
_cell.angle_beta   90.00
_cell.angle_gamma   90.00
#
_symmetry.space_group_name_H-M   'P 1'
#
loop_
_entity.id
_entity.type
_entity.pdbx_description
1 polymer ?
#
loop_
_entity_poly.entity_id
_entity_poly.type
_entity_poly.pdbx_seq_one_letter_code
_entity_poly.pdbx_strand_id
1 'polypeptide(L)'
;YQTGADTWQLFATWAALMAPWVLIARFAGLWMLWMAVANVAITLWFQVVPGRFAIGFGTDGPWWAVFGFNTAALLAWELAAMRLAWMRERWAARLLAWASGVSITILLLQAIFGGGGVTAAAAWPAYALWLGAAYGAYRVRTQDLFVLSGACLSIIVVAAASLTRLIGDGGWAGSMLLTAMVVIGLAAAFGAWLKSLAQQEAP
;
A
#
# COMPACT_ATOMS: atom_id res chain seq x y z
N TYR A 1 -5.86 -7.42 -36.35
CA TYR A 1 -6.39 -8.07 -35.14
C TYR A 1 -6.80 -7.01 -34.13
N GLN A 2 -8.01 -6.48 -34.31
CA GLN A 2 -8.76 -5.64 -33.37
C GLN A 2 -9.89 -6.51 -32.82
N THR A 3 -9.55 -7.44 -31.94
CA THR A 3 -10.54 -8.07 -31.05
C THR A 3 -10.22 -7.56 -29.67
N GLY A 4 -10.63 -6.31 -29.41
CA GLY A 4 -10.65 -5.69 -28.09
C GLY A 4 -11.70 -6.36 -27.20
N ALA A 5 -11.51 -7.65 -26.92
CA ALA A 5 -11.98 -8.17 -25.64
C ALA A 5 -11.12 -7.46 -24.60
N ASP A 6 -11.71 -6.44 -23.98
CA ASP A 6 -11.09 -5.61 -22.96
C ASP A 6 -10.24 -6.47 -22.02
N THR A 7 -8.92 -6.24 -22.00
CA THR A 7 -7.98 -7.03 -21.20
C THR A 7 -8.42 -7.11 -19.73
N TRP A 8 -9.07 -6.07 -19.21
CA TRP A 8 -9.64 -6.08 -17.86
C TRP A 8 -10.73 -7.15 -17.67
N GLN A 9 -11.61 -7.37 -18.66
CA GLN A 9 -12.69 -8.37 -18.60
C GLN A 9 -12.13 -9.78 -18.53
N LEU A 10 -11.03 -10.04 -19.24
CA LEU A 10 -10.33 -11.31 -19.16
C LEU A 10 -9.88 -11.60 -17.73
N PHE A 11 -9.11 -10.68 -17.12
CA PHE A 11 -8.63 -10.86 -15.74
C PHE A 11 -9.78 -10.90 -14.71
N ALA A 12 -10.83 -10.09 -14.90
CA ALA A 12 -12.00 -10.09 -14.02
C ALA A 12 -12.76 -11.43 -14.09
N THR A 13 -12.91 -11.99 -15.29
CA THR A 13 -13.54 -13.31 -15.49
C THR A 13 -12.71 -14.40 -14.84
N TRP A 14 -11.39 -14.36 -15.00
CA TRP A 14 -10.48 -15.29 -14.31
C TRP A 14 -10.59 -15.18 -12.79
N ALA A 15 -10.62 -13.96 -12.24
CA ALA A 15 -10.84 -13.77 -10.81
C ALA A 15 -12.17 -14.38 -10.35
N ALA A 16 -13.27 -14.17 -11.09
CA ALA A 16 -14.57 -14.73 -10.77
C ALA A 16 -14.58 -16.27 -10.81
N LEU A 17 -13.97 -16.87 -11.85
CA LEU A 17 -13.86 -18.32 -11.99
C LEU A 17 -12.99 -18.94 -10.91
N MET A 18 -11.93 -18.26 -10.46
CA MET A 18 -11.04 -18.73 -9.40
C MET A 18 -11.66 -18.61 -8.00
N ALA A 19 -12.58 -17.67 -7.77
CA ALA A 19 -13.17 -17.39 -6.47
C ALA A 19 -13.74 -18.64 -5.73
N PRO A 20 -14.56 -19.51 -6.34
CA PRO A 20 -15.06 -20.71 -5.66
C PRO A 20 -13.93 -21.68 -5.27
N TRP A 21 -12.92 -21.84 -6.12
CA TRP A 21 -11.77 -22.70 -5.84
C TRP A 21 -10.92 -22.17 -4.69
N VAL A 22 -10.71 -20.86 -4.64
CA VAL A 22 -9.99 -20.17 -3.56
C VAL A 22 -10.68 -20.36 -2.21
N LEU A 23 -12.02 -20.31 -2.20
CA LEU A 23 -12.82 -20.57 -0.99
C LEU A 23 -12.72 -22.03 -0.52
N ILE A 24 -12.75 -22.99 -1.46
CA ILE A 24 -12.71 -24.43 -1.14
C ILE A 24 -11.31 -24.88 -0.73
N ALA A 25 -10.26 -24.38 -1.38
CA ALA A 25 -8.89 -24.84 -1.19
C ALA A 25 -8.31 -24.54 0.19
N ARG A 26 -8.86 -23.54 0.92
CA ARG A 26 -8.38 -23.12 2.26
C ARG A 26 -6.86 -22.92 2.30
N PHE A 27 -6.28 -22.43 1.21
CA PHE A 27 -4.84 -22.29 1.04
C PHE A 27 -4.46 -20.82 0.80
N ALA A 28 -3.61 -20.27 1.67
CA ALA A 28 -3.25 -18.86 1.64
C ALA A 28 -2.58 -18.43 0.32
N GLY A 29 -1.78 -19.30 -0.30
CA GLY A 29 -1.17 -19.03 -1.61
C GLY A 29 -2.19 -18.79 -2.72
N LEU A 30 -3.28 -19.55 -2.74
CA LEU A 30 -4.32 -19.40 -3.76
C LEU A 30 -5.09 -18.08 -3.57
N TRP A 31 -5.30 -17.66 -2.32
CA TRP A 31 -5.85 -16.34 -2.00
C TRP A 31 -4.96 -15.21 -2.47
N MET A 32 -3.63 -15.28 -2.25
CA MET A 32 -2.72 -14.24 -2.71
C MET A 32 -2.66 -14.15 -4.23
N LEU A 33 -2.70 -15.28 -4.94
CA LEU A 33 -2.79 -15.32 -6.40
C LEU A 33 -4.09 -14.66 -6.88
N TRP A 34 -5.21 -14.99 -6.25
CA TRP A 34 -6.51 -14.40 -6.56
C TRP A 34 -6.51 -12.88 -6.35
N MET A 35 -5.93 -12.40 -5.23
CA MET A 35 -5.79 -10.98 -4.94
C MET A 35 -4.93 -10.28 -5.99
N ALA A 36 -3.84 -10.90 -6.46
CA ALA A 36 -3.01 -10.34 -7.53
C ALA A 36 -3.79 -10.18 -8.84
N VAL A 37 -4.53 -11.22 -9.25
CA VAL A 37 -5.38 -11.18 -10.45
C VAL A 37 -6.46 -10.10 -10.33
N ALA A 38 -7.10 -9.99 -9.16
CA ALA A 38 -8.11 -8.97 -8.88
C ALA A 38 -7.52 -7.55 -8.96
N ASN A 39 -6.34 -7.31 -8.39
CA ASN A 39 -5.64 -6.02 -8.47
C ASN A 39 -5.31 -5.62 -9.91
N VAL A 40 -4.87 -6.57 -10.74
CA VAL A 40 -4.63 -6.34 -12.17
C VAL A 40 -5.92 -5.99 -12.89
N ALA A 41 -7.00 -6.74 -12.64
CA ALA A 41 -8.31 -6.47 -13.23
C ALA A 41 -8.83 -5.06 -12.87
N ILE A 42 -8.72 -4.67 -11.60
CA ILE A 42 -9.10 -3.33 -11.12
C ILE A 42 -8.29 -2.26 -11.86
N THR A 43 -6.97 -2.40 -11.90
CA THR A 43 -6.08 -1.42 -12.53
C THR A 43 -6.40 -1.24 -14.01
N LEU A 44 -6.60 -2.34 -14.74
CA LEU A 44 -6.94 -2.31 -16.16
C LEU A 44 -8.35 -1.75 -16.42
N TRP A 45 -9.30 -2.00 -15.52
CA TRP A 45 -10.65 -1.45 -15.65
C TRP A 45 -10.62 0.08 -15.63
N PHE A 46 -9.83 0.69 -14.74
CA PHE A 46 -9.68 2.15 -14.69
C PHE A 46 -8.97 2.75 -15.92
N GLN A 47 -8.20 1.97 -16.69
CA GLN A 47 -7.59 2.45 -17.94
C GLN A 47 -8.61 2.57 -19.08
N VAL A 48 -9.65 1.73 -19.09
CA VAL A 48 -10.64 1.63 -20.17
C VAL A 48 -11.91 2.44 -19.90
N VAL A 49 -12.17 2.79 -18.63
CA VAL A 49 -13.33 3.62 -18.23
C VAL A 49 -12.88 5.04 -17.84
N PRO A 50 -12.26 5.84 -18.73
CA PRO A 50 -12.01 7.24 -18.41
C PRO A 50 -13.34 7.99 -18.33
N GLY A 51 -13.54 8.74 -17.24
CA GLY A 51 -14.59 9.77 -17.16
C GLY A 51 -15.84 9.45 -16.32
N ARG A 52 -16.25 8.19 -16.12
CA ARG A 52 -17.47 7.89 -15.32
C ARG A 52 -17.26 7.97 -13.80
N PHE A 53 -16.05 7.69 -13.32
CA PHE A 53 -15.61 7.88 -11.92
C PHE A 53 -14.63 9.04 -11.75
N ALA A 54 -14.38 9.82 -12.81
CA ALA A 54 -13.54 11.02 -12.75
C ALA A 54 -14.16 12.13 -11.86
N ILE A 55 -15.47 12.04 -11.59
CA ILE A 55 -16.20 12.91 -10.67
C ILE A 55 -15.84 12.49 -9.23
N GLY A 56 -14.64 12.85 -8.79
CA GLY A 56 -14.18 12.68 -7.40
C GLY A 56 -12.79 12.08 -7.25
N PHE A 57 -12.36 11.18 -8.16
CA PHE A 57 -11.08 10.45 -8.02
C PHE A 57 -9.97 10.87 -9.00
N GLY A 58 -10.27 11.71 -10.01
CA GLY A 58 -9.25 12.23 -10.94
C GLY A 58 -8.40 11.13 -11.61
N THR A 59 -7.13 11.42 -11.86
CA THR A 59 -6.12 10.49 -12.39
C THR A 59 -5.67 9.43 -11.38
N ASP A 60 -5.94 9.64 -10.10
CA ASP A 60 -5.43 8.84 -8.99
C ASP A 60 -6.37 7.67 -8.63
N GLY A 61 -7.53 7.59 -9.30
CA GLY A 61 -8.56 6.58 -9.07
C GLY A 61 -8.08 5.13 -9.03
N PRO A 62 -7.20 4.66 -9.92
CA PRO A 62 -6.68 3.29 -9.85
C PRO A 62 -5.99 3.00 -8.51
N TRP A 63 -5.18 3.94 -8.02
CA TRP A 63 -4.43 3.76 -6.78
C TRP A 63 -5.31 3.82 -5.54
N TRP A 64 -6.35 4.66 -5.55
CA TRP A 64 -7.38 4.66 -4.51
C TRP A 64 -8.17 3.35 -4.45
N ALA A 65 -8.54 2.80 -5.61
CA ALA A 65 -9.25 1.53 -5.68
C ALA A 65 -8.39 0.36 -5.22
N VAL A 66 -7.13 0.29 -5.66
CA VAL A 66 -6.15 -0.71 -5.22
C VAL A 66 -5.89 -0.57 -3.72
N PHE A 67 -5.71 0.64 -3.20
CA PHE A 67 -5.55 0.89 -1.77
C PHE A 67 -6.75 0.40 -0.96
N GLY A 68 -7.96 0.79 -1.36
CA GLY A 68 -9.20 0.41 -0.69
C GLY A 68 -9.40 -1.11 -0.71
N PHE A 69 -9.20 -1.74 -1.87
CA PHE A 69 -9.33 -3.18 -2.05
C PHE A 69 -8.33 -3.96 -1.17
N ASN A 70 -7.04 -3.62 -1.21
CA ASN A 70 -6.03 -4.31 -0.40
C ASN A 70 -6.21 -4.06 1.10
N THR A 71 -6.65 -2.87 1.51
CA THR A 71 -6.92 -2.57 2.92
C THR A 71 -8.14 -3.33 3.42
N ALA A 72 -9.21 -3.41 2.63
CA ALA A 72 -10.39 -4.22 2.95
C ALA A 72 -10.05 -5.71 3.01
N ALA A 73 -9.24 -6.20 2.06
CA ALA A 73 -8.74 -7.57 2.07
C ALA A 73 -7.88 -7.86 3.30
N LEU A 74 -7.01 -6.93 3.72
CA LEU A 74 -6.21 -7.06 4.94
C LEU A 74 -7.11 -7.14 6.18
N LEU A 75 -8.09 -6.26 6.31
CA LEU A 75 -9.04 -6.29 7.43
C LEU A 75 -9.84 -7.59 7.46
N ALA A 76 -10.36 -8.04 6.30
CA ALA A 76 -11.06 -9.30 6.18
C ALA A 76 -10.15 -10.48 6.56
N TRP A 77 -8.88 -10.46 6.15
CA TRP A 77 -7.90 -11.49 6.48
C TRP A 77 -7.61 -11.54 7.97
N GLU A 78 -7.33 -10.40 8.61
CA GLU A 78 -7.07 -10.31 10.05
C GLU A 78 -8.28 -10.74 10.88
N LEU A 79 -9.50 -10.35 10.49
CA LEU A 79 -10.74 -10.78 11.14
C LEU A 79 -10.98 -12.29 10.97
N ALA A 80 -10.73 -12.81 9.77
CA ALA A 80 -10.89 -14.24 9.50
C ALA A 80 -9.82 -15.08 10.19
N ALA A 81 -8.58 -14.58 10.32
CA ALA A 81 -7.50 -15.21 11.07
C ALA A 81 -7.80 -15.34 12.58
N MET A 82 -8.71 -14.52 13.14
CA MET A 82 -9.20 -14.70 14.51
C MET A 82 -10.08 -15.95 14.67
N ARG A 83 -10.72 -16.41 13.60
CA ARG A 83 -11.69 -17.53 13.62
C ARG A 83 -11.18 -18.79 12.94
N LEU A 84 -10.33 -18.67 11.94
CA LEU A 84 -9.87 -19.74 11.07
C LEU A 84 -8.38 -19.98 11.28
N ALA A 85 -8.02 -21.14 11.84
CA ALA A 85 -6.63 -21.46 12.17
C ALA A 85 -5.69 -21.47 10.95
N TRP A 86 -6.18 -21.87 9.78
CA TRP A 86 -5.39 -21.91 8.54
C TRP A 86 -5.09 -20.51 7.95
N MET A 87 -5.81 -19.47 8.38
CA MET A 87 -5.55 -18.07 7.98
C MET A 87 -4.59 -17.34 8.92
N ARG A 88 -4.12 -17.98 10.01
CA ARG A 88 -3.16 -17.40 10.97
C ARG A 88 -1.75 -17.24 10.39
N GLU A 89 -1.52 -17.68 9.15
CA GLU A 89 -0.25 -17.50 8.47
C GLU A 89 0.01 -16.00 8.23
N ARG A 90 1.03 -15.48 8.91
CA ARG A 90 1.35 -14.04 8.92
C ARG A 90 1.89 -13.53 7.59
N TRP A 91 2.51 -14.38 6.76
CA TRP A 91 3.10 -13.95 5.50
C TRP A 91 2.04 -13.40 4.52
N ALA A 92 0.84 -13.97 4.54
CA ALA A 92 -0.30 -13.50 3.76
C ALA A 92 -0.75 -12.09 4.18
N ALA A 93 -0.94 -11.88 5.49
CA ALA A 93 -1.26 -10.57 6.05
C ALA A 93 -0.16 -9.54 5.75
N ARG A 94 1.12 -9.93 5.85
CA ARG A 94 2.28 -9.07 5.49
C ARG A 94 2.24 -8.64 4.03
N LEU A 95 1.90 -9.52 3.10
CA LEU A 95 1.79 -9.17 1.68
C LEU A 95 0.64 -8.19 1.43
N LEU A 96 -0.52 -8.38 2.05
CA LEU A 96 -1.65 -7.46 1.97
C LEU A 96 -1.33 -6.09 2.61
N ALA A 97 -0.63 -6.09 3.75
CA ALA A 97 -0.12 -4.88 4.39
C ALA A 97 0.90 -4.16 3.50
N TRP A 98 1.79 -4.90 2.85
CA TRP A 98 2.76 -4.32 1.91
C TRP A 98 2.07 -3.74 0.68
N ALA A 99 1.13 -4.46 0.06
CA ALA A 99 0.37 -3.99 -1.10
C ALA A 99 -0.43 -2.71 -0.78
N SER A 100 -1.13 -2.68 0.35
CA SER A 100 -1.87 -1.47 0.79
C SER A 100 -0.93 -0.31 1.15
N GLY A 101 0.18 -0.59 1.85
CA GLY A 101 1.20 0.39 2.21
C GLY A 101 1.91 1.04 1.02
N VAL A 102 2.28 0.24 0.02
CA VAL A 102 2.86 0.75 -1.24
C VAL A 102 1.84 1.63 -1.97
N SER A 103 0.58 1.21 -2.04
CA SER A 103 -0.48 1.95 -2.72
C SER A 103 -0.71 3.34 -2.10
N ILE A 104 -0.79 3.43 -0.77
CA ILE A 104 -0.97 4.71 -0.08
C ILE A 104 0.27 5.60 -0.17
N THR A 105 1.48 5.00 -0.21
CA THR A 105 2.72 5.74 -0.41
C THR A 105 2.76 6.37 -1.80
N ILE A 106 2.38 5.62 -2.84
CA ILE A 106 2.29 6.12 -4.21
C ILE A 106 1.24 7.25 -4.32
N LEU A 107 0.07 7.10 -3.69
CA LEU A 107 -0.94 8.16 -3.63
C LEU A 107 -0.38 9.44 -3.02
N LEU A 108 0.39 9.32 -1.93
CA LEU A 108 0.98 10.49 -1.28
C LEU A 108 2.07 11.14 -2.12
N LEU A 109 2.89 10.35 -2.82
CA LEU A 109 3.87 10.87 -3.79
C LEU A 109 3.18 11.63 -4.92
N GLN A 110 2.08 11.10 -5.46
CA GLN A 110 1.27 11.80 -6.46
C GLN A 110 0.67 13.09 -5.90
N ALA A 111 0.20 13.09 -4.65
CA ALA A 111 -0.29 14.30 -4.00
C ALA A 111 0.81 15.38 -3.81
N ILE A 112 2.05 14.97 -3.53
CA ILE A 112 3.20 15.87 -3.35
C ILE A 112 3.62 16.51 -4.68
N PHE A 113 3.70 15.73 -5.76
CA PHE A 113 4.23 16.20 -7.06
C PHE A 113 3.16 16.65 -8.06
N GLY A 114 1.95 16.11 -8.00
CA GLY A 114 0.87 16.30 -8.97
C GLY A 114 0.07 17.60 -8.81
N GLY A 115 0.19 18.29 -7.68
CA GLY A 115 -0.54 19.54 -7.42
C GLY A 115 -1.91 19.34 -6.78
N GLY A 116 -2.50 20.43 -6.28
CA GLY A 116 -3.65 20.42 -5.39
C GLY A 116 -4.96 19.95 -6.02
N GLY A 117 -5.68 19.09 -5.28
CA GLY A 117 -7.01 18.57 -5.61
C GLY A 117 -7.61 17.86 -4.39
N VAL A 118 -8.91 17.56 -4.44
CA VAL A 118 -9.62 16.90 -3.32
C VAL A 118 -9.03 15.52 -3.01
N THR A 119 -8.60 14.76 -4.02
CA THR A 119 -7.95 13.45 -3.87
C THR A 119 -6.58 13.56 -3.20
N ALA A 120 -5.77 14.53 -3.64
CA ALA A 120 -4.46 14.81 -3.06
C ALA A 120 -4.58 15.25 -1.60
N ALA A 121 -5.59 16.09 -1.28
CA ALA A 121 -5.87 16.49 0.10
C ALA A 121 -6.32 15.32 0.97
N ALA A 122 -7.08 14.37 0.42
CA ALA A 122 -7.53 13.16 1.11
C ALA A 122 -6.40 12.12 1.32
N ALA A 123 -5.33 12.16 0.51
CA ALA A 123 -4.22 11.22 0.64
C ALA A 123 -3.46 11.38 1.96
N TRP A 124 -3.28 12.61 2.45
CA TRP A 124 -2.63 12.90 3.73
C TRP A 124 -3.33 12.27 4.95
N PRO A 125 -4.63 12.53 5.20
CA PRO A 125 -5.34 11.91 6.32
C PRO A 125 -5.48 10.39 6.13
N ALA A 126 -5.65 9.89 4.91
CA ALA A 126 -5.69 8.45 4.65
C ALA A 126 -4.34 7.77 4.98
N TYR A 127 -3.22 8.39 4.63
CA TYR A 127 -1.89 7.92 4.98
C TYR A 127 -1.66 7.91 6.49
N ALA A 128 -2.01 9.00 7.18
CA ALA A 128 -1.87 9.10 8.63
C ALA A 128 -2.74 8.04 9.35
N LEU A 129 -3.99 7.86 8.90
CA LEU A 129 -4.89 6.84 9.44
C LEU A 129 -4.35 5.43 9.21
N TRP A 130 -3.87 5.14 8.00
CA TRP A 130 -3.33 3.82 7.67
C TRP A 130 -2.05 3.51 8.47
N LEU A 131 -1.11 4.47 8.57
CA LEU A 131 0.07 4.31 9.42
C LEU A 131 -0.30 4.13 10.89
N GLY A 132 -1.25 4.91 11.41
CA GLY A 132 -1.72 4.78 12.78
C GLY A 132 -2.37 3.42 13.05
N ALA A 133 -3.19 2.93 12.12
CA ALA A 133 -3.80 1.61 12.21
C ALA A 133 -2.76 0.48 12.10
N ALA A 134 -1.84 0.56 11.15
CA ALA A 134 -0.75 -0.40 10.99
C ALA A 134 0.14 -0.42 12.24
N TYR A 135 0.52 0.74 12.76
CA TYR A 135 1.30 0.85 13.99
C TYR A 135 0.53 0.28 15.19
N GLY A 136 -0.75 0.62 15.36
CA GLY A 136 -1.56 0.11 16.47
C GLY A 136 -1.73 -1.41 16.44
N ALA A 137 -2.09 -1.96 15.27
CA ALA A 137 -2.27 -3.40 15.09
C ALA A 137 -0.96 -4.17 15.26
N TYR A 138 0.12 -3.73 14.60
CA TYR A 138 1.39 -4.45 14.55
C TYR A 138 2.36 -4.08 15.68
N ARG A 139 2.04 -3.12 16.55
CA ARG A 139 2.80 -2.88 17.79
C ARG A 139 2.16 -3.53 19.01
N VAL A 140 0.82 -3.50 19.11
CA VAL A 140 0.12 -3.97 20.31
C VAL A 140 -0.27 -5.45 20.22
N ARG A 141 -0.58 -5.96 19.03
CA ARG A 141 -1.15 -7.31 18.87
C ARG A 141 -0.14 -8.34 18.41
N THR A 142 0.76 -7.96 17.51
CA THR A 142 1.75 -8.86 16.90
C THR A 142 2.93 -8.01 16.46
N GLN A 143 3.98 -7.92 17.28
CA GLN A 143 5.18 -7.15 16.99
C GLN A 143 5.85 -7.67 15.70
N ASP A 144 5.46 -7.12 14.55
CA ASP A 144 5.91 -7.59 13.25
C ASP A 144 6.90 -6.61 12.66
N LEU A 145 8.18 -6.88 12.90
CA LEU A 145 9.32 -6.09 12.42
C LEU A 145 9.26 -5.84 10.91
N PHE A 146 8.70 -6.75 10.11
CA PHE A 146 8.62 -6.59 8.65
C PHE A 146 7.69 -5.43 8.27
N VAL A 147 6.49 -5.39 8.84
CA VAL A 147 5.50 -4.35 8.53
C VAL A 147 5.96 -2.99 9.07
N LEU A 148 6.56 -2.98 10.26
CA LEU A 148 7.13 -1.76 10.86
C LEU A 148 8.29 -1.21 10.02
N SER A 149 9.18 -2.07 9.52
CA SER A 149 10.27 -1.67 8.63
C SER A 149 9.74 -1.06 7.33
N GLY A 150 8.68 -1.65 6.75
CA GLY A 150 7.98 -1.10 5.59
C GLY A 150 7.36 0.27 5.87
N ALA A 151 6.75 0.47 7.04
CA ALA A 151 6.22 1.76 7.46
C ALA A 151 7.33 2.82 7.61
N CYS A 152 8.46 2.47 8.23
CA CYS A 152 9.63 3.36 8.32
C CYS A 152 10.15 3.76 6.93
N LEU A 153 10.28 2.80 6.01
CA LEU A 153 10.69 3.06 4.63
C LEU A 153 9.73 4.04 3.94
N SER A 154 8.42 3.81 4.08
CA SER A 154 7.40 4.71 3.54
C SER A 154 7.55 6.13 4.09
N ILE A 155 7.76 6.30 5.39
CA ILE A 155 7.98 7.62 6.01
C ILE A 155 9.23 8.29 5.44
N ILE A 156 10.34 7.57 5.28
CA ILE A 156 11.57 8.11 4.69
C ILE A 156 11.30 8.61 3.26
N VAL A 157 10.63 7.81 2.44
CA VAL A 157 10.31 8.15 1.04
C VAL A 157 9.42 9.41 0.98
N VAL A 158 8.39 9.48 1.80
CA VAL A 158 7.46 10.61 1.86
C VAL A 158 8.16 11.88 2.37
N ALA A 159 9.00 11.76 3.39
CA ALA A 159 9.79 12.88 3.91
C ALA A 159 10.77 13.42 2.86
N ALA A 160 11.47 12.52 2.15
CA ALA A 160 12.39 12.89 1.09
C ALA A 160 11.68 13.59 -0.08
N ALA A 161 10.54 13.06 -0.52
CA ALA A 161 9.73 13.66 -1.57
C ALA A 161 9.20 15.04 -1.16
N SER A 162 8.70 15.17 0.06
CA SER A 162 8.20 16.45 0.60
C SER A 162 9.29 17.50 0.66
N LEU A 163 10.49 17.14 1.13
CA LEU A 163 11.63 18.06 1.20
C LEU A 163 12.09 18.51 -0.18
N THR A 164 12.17 17.57 -1.12
CA THR A 164 12.50 17.86 -2.53
C THR A 164 11.50 18.84 -3.12
N ARG A 165 10.21 18.66 -2.85
CA ARG A 165 9.15 19.55 -3.36
C ARG A 165 9.21 20.95 -2.76
N LEU A 166 9.51 21.08 -1.46
CA LEU A 166 9.57 22.35 -0.75
C LEU A 166 10.81 23.19 -1.11
N ILE A 167 11.96 22.54 -1.36
CA ILE A 167 13.26 23.21 -1.56
C ILE A 167 13.64 23.30 -3.04
N GLY A 168 13.01 22.50 -3.92
CA GLY A 168 13.35 22.41 -5.35
C GLY A 168 13.37 23.77 -6.09
N ASP A 169 12.62 24.75 -5.60
CA ASP A 169 12.53 26.09 -6.19
C ASP A 169 13.74 26.99 -5.83
N GLY A 170 14.52 26.66 -4.79
CA GLY A 170 15.62 27.49 -4.26
C GLY A 170 17.04 27.09 -4.68
N GLY A 171 17.22 25.94 -5.36
CA GLY A 171 18.52 25.49 -5.87
C GLY A 171 18.76 23.98 -5.76
N TRP A 172 19.09 23.33 -6.88
CA TRP A 172 19.08 21.88 -7.01
C TRP A 172 20.14 21.18 -6.13
N ALA A 173 21.36 21.71 -6.09
CA ALA A 173 22.46 21.13 -5.30
C ALA A 173 22.18 21.16 -3.78
N GLY A 174 21.65 22.27 -3.27
CA GLY A 174 21.29 22.41 -1.85
C GLY A 174 20.13 21.48 -1.47
N SER A 175 19.10 21.38 -2.32
CA SER A 175 17.95 20.49 -2.09
C SER A 175 18.36 19.01 -2.02
N MET A 176 19.27 18.57 -2.90
CA MET A 176 19.76 17.19 -2.93
C MET A 176 20.59 16.85 -1.70
N LEU A 177 21.47 17.76 -1.27
CA LEU A 177 22.33 17.55 -0.10
C LEU A 177 21.51 17.47 1.19
N LEU A 178 20.56 18.40 1.39
CA LEU A 178 19.66 18.37 2.56
C LEU A 178 18.78 17.13 2.55
N THR A 179 18.24 16.74 1.38
CA THR A 179 17.43 15.52 1.25
C THR A 179 18.24 14.28 1.60
N ALA A 180 19.46 14.16 1.07
CA ALA A 180 20.34 13.04 1.41
C ALA A 180 20.64 13.01 2.92
N MET A 181 20.95 14.14 3.54
CA MET A 181 21.24 14.22 4.96
C MET A 181 20.03 13.80 5.82
N VAL A 182 18.82 14.26 5.48
CA VAL A 182 17.58 13.88 6.17
C VAL A 182 17.28 12.40 5.99
N VAL A 183 17.43 11.86 4.78
CA VAL A 183 17.22 10.43 4.49
C VAL A 183 18.18 9.57 5.31
N ILE A 184 19.47 9.92 5.35
CA ILE A 184 20.48 9.20 6.14
C ILE A 184 20.14 9.28 7.64
N GLY A 185 19.79 10.47 8.14
CA GLY A 185 19.42 10.66 9.54
C GLY A 185 18.18 9.86 9.96
N LEU A 186 17.12 9.88 9.14
CA LEU A 186 15.91 9.09 9.39
C LEU A 186 16.19 7.59 9.29
N ALA A 187 16.96 7.15 8.29
CA ALA A 187 17.33 5.75 8.15
C ALA A 187 18.12 5.24 9.38
N ALA A 188 19.06 6.04 9.89
CA ALA A 188 19.80 5.72 11.11
C ALA A 188 18.89 5.68 12.35
N ALA A 189 18.01 6.67 12.51
CA ALA A 189 17.07 6.74 13.64
C ALA A 189 16.09 5.55 13.64
N PHE A 190 15.47 5.26 12.49
CA PHE A 190 14.57 4.11 12.35
C PHE A 190 15.31 2.78 12.49
N GLY A 191 16.53 2.66 11.96
CA GLY A 191 17.36 1.47 12.14
C GLY A 191 17.70 1.21 13.61
N ALA A 192 18.08 2.24 14.36
CA ALA A 192 18.33 2.14 15.80
C ALA A 192 17.06 1.76 16.57
N TRP A 193 15.93 2.38 16.24
CA TRP A 193 14.64 2.08 16.85
C TRP A 193 14.18 0.64 16.58
N LEU A 194 14.24 0.18 15.32
CA LEU A 194 13.92 -1.21 14.94
C LEU A 194 14.83 -2.22 15.63
N LYS A 195 16.14 -1.92 15.74
CA LYS A 195 17.09 -2.76 16.47
C LYS A 195 16.74 -2.85 17.95
N SER A 196 16.34 -1.74 18.58
CA SER A 196 15.92 -1.74 19.98
C SER A 196 14.66 -2.58 20.22
N LEU A 197 13.72 -2.57 19.27
CA LEU A 197 12.54 -3.42 19.31
C LEU A 197 12.90 -4.90 19.15
N ALA A 198 13.74 -5.23 18.18
CA ALA A 198 14.18 -6.61 17.94
C ALA A 198 14.93 -7.19 19.16
N GLN A 199 15.66 -6.35 19.91
CA GLN A 199 16.35 -6.75 21.13
C GLN A 199 15.41 -6.99 22.31
N GLN A 200 14.24 -6.33 22.35
CA GLN A 200 13.21 -6.58 23.37
C GLN A 200 12.46 -7.90 23.14
N GLU A 201 12.51 -8.45 21.93
CA GLU A 201 11.88 -9.72 21.54
C GLU A 201 12.82 -10.93 21.65
N ALA A 202 14.13 -10.71 21.79
CA ALA A 202 15.09 -11.79 22.03
C ALA A 202 14.97 -12.27 23.49
N PRO A 203 14.73 -13.58 23.74
CA PRO A 203 14.59 -14.13 25.09
C PRO A 203 15.89 -14.05 25.91
#